data_AF-A0A3N1V2M8-F1
#
_entry.id   AF-A0A3N1V2M8-F1
#
_cell.length_a   1.000
_cell.length_b   1.000
_cell.length_c   1.000
_cell.angle_alpha   90.00
_cell.angle_beta   90.00
_cell.angle_gamma   90.00
#
_symmetry.space_group_name_H-M   'P 1'
#
loop_
_entity.id
_entity.type
_entity.pdbx_description
1 polymer ?
#
loop_
_entity_poly.entity_id
_entity_poly.type
_entity_poly.pdbx_seq_one_letter_code
_entity_poly.pdbx_strand_id
1 'polypeptide(L)'
;MTETDTSLGYEQARDELIEVVRKLEAGGTSLEDSLALWERGEELAQVCRHWLEGARARLDSALAAREAGADGGGASGESDGRDARDA
;
A
#
# COMPACT_ATOMS: atom_id res chain seq x y z
N MET A 1 -2.81 23.01 -3.09
CA MET A 1 -3.57 22.75 -4.33
C MET A 1 -3.67 21.24 -4.45
N THR A 2 -4.59 20.64 -3.70
CA THR A 2 -5.99 20.36 -4.09
C THR A 2 -6.07 19.10 -4.93
N GLU A 3 -6.16 17.96 -4.25
CA GLU A 3 -6.87 16.81 -4.79
C GLU A 3 -8.12 16.65 -3.92
N THR A 4 -9.17 17.31 -4.38
CA THR A 4 -10.55 16.98 -4.09
C THR A 4 -10.80 15.59 -4.64
N ASP A 5 -10.36 14.56 -3.91
CA ASP A 5 -11.02 13.27 -3.96
C ASP A 5 -11.92 13.25 -2.73
N THR A 6 -13.21 13.07 -2.95
CA THR A 6 -14.25 13.06 -1.91
C THR A 6 -14.07 11.90 -0.90
N SER A 7 -13.02 11.09 -1.04
CA SER A 7 -12.66 9.98 -0.16
C SER A 7 -11.84 10.46 1.05
N LEU A 8 -12.21 9.98 2.26
CA LEU A 8 -11.43 10.23 3.47
C LEU A 8 -9.96 9.79 3.31
N GLY A 9 -9.04 10.61 3.82
CA GLY A 9 -7.64 10.22 3.99
C GLY A 9 -7.49 9.11 5.04
N TYR A 10 -6.41 8.32 4.95
CA TYR A 10 -6.19 7.15 5.83
C TYR A 10 -6.27 7.48 7.32
N GLU A 11 -5.57 8.52 7.79
CA GLU A 11 -5.55 8.86 9.22
C GLU A 11 -6.92 9.30 9.71
N GLN A 12 -7.63 10.10 8.91
CA GLN A 12 -8.99 10.52 9.22
C GLN A 12 -9.95 9.31 9.30
N ALA A 13 -9.86 8.38 8.34
CA ALA A 13 -10.68 7.17 8.32
C ALA A 13 -10.38 6.25 9.51
N ARG A 14 -9.10 6.10 9.86
CA ARG A 14 -8.67 5.33 11.03
C ARG A 14 -9.19 5.95 12.33
N ASP A 15 -9.06 7.26 12.48
CA ASP A 15 -9.48 7.95 13.69
C ASP A 15 -11.01 7.88 13.86
N GLU A 16 -11.77 8.03 12.77
CA GLU A 16 -13.22 7.82 12.79
C GLU A 16 -13.59 6.37 13.13
N LEU A 17 -12.85 5.38 12.59
CA LEU A 17 -13.09 3.97 12.89
C LEU A 17 -12.85 3.66 14.37
N ILE A 18 -11.83 4.26 14.98
CA ILE A 18 -11.56 4.14 16.41
C ILE A 18 -12.76 4.67 17.22
N GLU A 19 -13.34 5.80 16.84
CA GLU A 19 -14.52 6.35 17.52
C GLU A 19 -15.76 5.47 17.36
N VAL A 20 -15.95 4.87 16.18
CA VAL A 20 -17.04 3.89 15.94
C VAL A 20 -16.88 2.68 16.86
N VAL A 21 -15.68 2.08 16.91
CA VAL A 21 -15.39 0.92 17.76
C VAL A 21 -15.61 1.26 19.22
N ARG A 22 -15.12 2.42 19.70
CA ARG A 22 -15.34 2.89 21.07
C ARG A 22 -16.83 2.98 21.44
N LYS A 23 -17.67 3.46 20.52
CA LYS A 23 -19.12 3.54 20.74
C LYS A 23 -19.77 2.17 20.80
N LEU A 24 -19.37 1.26 19.90
CA LEU A 24 -19.85 -0.14 19.92
C LEU A 24 -19.45 -0.86 21.22
N GLU A 25 -18.21 -0.68 21.68
CA GLU A 25 -17.69 -1.28 22.91
C GLU A 25 -18.33 -0.70 24.18
N ALA A 26 -18.66 0.59 24.19
CA ALA A 26 -19.37 1.22 25.29
C ALA A 26 -20.78 0.63 25.49
N GLY A 27 -21.40 0.15 24.41
CA GLY A 27 -22.77 -0.35 24.41
C GLY A 27 -23.79 0.72 24.79
N GLY A 28 -24.98 0.31 25.22
CA GLY A 28 -26.06 1.23 25.61
C GLY A 28 -26.79 1.93 24.45
N THR A 29 -26.45 1.58 23.22
CA THR A 29 -27.14 2.02 21.99
C THR A 29 -28.26 1.05 21.62
N SER A 30 -29.24 1.52 20.84
CA SER A 30 -30.27 0.64 20.29
C SER A 30 -29.67 -0.36 19.29
N LEU A 31 -30.41 -1.41 18.93
CA LEU A 31 -29.97 -2.35 17.90
C LEU A 31 -29.75 -1.65 16.55
N GLU A 32 -30.66 -0.76 16.16
CA GLU A 32 -30.59 -0.01 14.90
C GLU A 32 -29.36 0.89 14.88
N ASP A 33 -29.08 1.60 15.98
CA ASP A 33 -27.87 2.43 16.10
C ASP A 33 -26.58 1.59 16.06
N SER A 34 -26.61 0.41 16.67
CA SER A 34 -25.46 -0.51 16.69
C SER A 34 -25.17 -1.07 15.30
N LEU A 35 -26.21 -1.35 14.51
CA LEU A 35 -26.07 -1.75 13.11
C LEU A 35 -25.53 -0.61 12.25
N ALA A 36 -26.05 0.61 12.40
CA ALA A 36 -25.55 1.77 11.68
C ALA A 36 -24.07 2.07 11.99
N LEU A 37 -23.66 1.94 13.25
CA LEU A 37 -22.25 2.05 13.65
C LEU A 37 -21.40 0.96 13.01
N TRP A 38 -21.87 -0.29 12.98
CA TRP A 38 -21.16 -1.39 12.35
C TRP A 38 -20.98 -1.17 10.84
N GLU A 39 -22.04 -0.80 10.11
CA GLU A 39 -21.98 -0.51 8.68
C GLU A 39 -20.97 0.60 8.38
N ARG A 40 -21.00 1.68 9.18
CA ARG A 40 -20.02 2.76 9.07
C ARG A 40 -18.60 2.27 9.33
N GLY A 41 -18.41 1.40 10.32
CA GLY A 41 -17.12 0.78 10.62
C GLY A 41 -16.59 -0.04 9.44
N GLU A 42 -17.45 -0.79 8.76
CA GLU A 42 -17.08 -1.57 7.57
C GLU A 42 -16.65 -0.67 6.41
N GLU A 43 -17.37 0.42 6.14
CA GLU A 43 -16.99 1.41 5.13
C GLU A 43 -15.60 2.01 5.41
N LEU A 44 -15.36 2.43 6.65
CA LEU A 44 -14.08 3.01 7.07
C LEU A 44 -12.94 2.00 6.97
N ALA A 45 -13.20 0.73 7.33
CA ALA A 45 -12.23 -0.34 7.19
C ALA A 45 -11.87 -0.61 5.71
N GLN A 46 -12.84 -0.52 4.79
CA GLN A 46 -12.58 -0.62 3.35
C GLN A 46 -11.68 0.52 2.86
N VAL A 47 -11.95 1.76 3.27
CA VAL A 47 -11.12 2.92 2.92
C VAL A 47 -9.69 2.72 3.44
N CYS A 48 -9.54 2.29 4.70
CA CYS A 48 -8.22 2.02 5.27
C CYS A 48 -7.45 0.95 4.48
N ARG A 49 -8.12 -0.15 4.09
CA ARG A 49 -7.51 -1.22 3.29
C ARG A 49 -7.07 -0.71 1.92
N HIS A 50 -7.88 0.10 1.25
CA HIS A 50 -7.55 0.66 -0.05
C HIS A 50 -6.24 1.45 -0.01
N TRP A 51 -6.08 2.32 1.00
CA TRP A 51 -4.86 3.10 1.19
C TRP A 51 -3.63 2.23 1.47
N LEU A 52 -3.77 1.22 2.34
CA LEU A 52 -2.66 0.32 2.69
C LEU A 52 -2.21 -0.54 1.51
N GLU A 53 -3.16 -1.07 0.73
CA GLU A 53 -2.86 -1.84 -0.48
C GLU A 53 -2.15 -0.98 -1.52
N GLY A 54 -2.65 0.25 -1.76
CA GLY A 54 -1.98 1.18 -2.68
C GLY A 54 -0.58 1.59 -2.22
N ALA A 55 -0.33 1.67 -0.91
CA ALA A 55 1.02 1.87 -0.39
C ALA A 55 1.91 0.63 -0.60
N ARG A 56 1.36 -0.57 -0.38
CA ARG A 56 2.08 -1.83 -0.56
C ARG A 56 2.51 -2.03 -2.02
N ALA A 57 1.61 -1.84 -2.97
CA ALA A 57 1.90 -1.96 -4.40
C ALA A 57 3.02 -1.00 -4.86
N ARG A 58 3.06 0.22 -4.31
CA ARG A 58 4.14 1.19 -4.59
C ARG A 58 5.50 0.72 -4.07
N LEU A 59 5.54 0.14 -2.86
CA LEU A 59 6.76 -0.43 -2.29
C LEU A 59 7.25 -1.62 -3.11
N ASP A 60 6.36 -2.54 -3.46
CA ASP A 60 6.71 -3.73 -4.24
C ASP A 60 7.24 -3.34 -5.63
N SER A 61 6.63 -2.34 -6.28
CA SER A 61 7.12 -1.80 -7.56
C SER A 61 8.51 -1.17 -7.44
N ALA A 62 8.77 -0.41 -6.37
CA ALA A 62 10.08 0.20 -6.13
C ALA A 62 11.17 -0.84 -5.84
N LEU A 63 10.83 -1.93 -5.14
CA LEU A 63 11.75 -3.04 -4.89
C LEU A 63 12.11 -3.79 -6.18
N ALA A 64 11.10 -4.15 -6.99
CA ALA A 64 11.31 -4.82 -8.27
C ALA A 64 12.17 -3.98 -9.24
N ALA A 65 11.96 -2.67 -9.28
CA ALA A 65 12.77 -1.76 -10.09
C ALA A 65 14.26 -1.74 -9.66
N ARG A 66 14.54 -1.86 -8.36
CA ARG A 66 15.92 -1.94 -7.84
C ARG A 66 16.59 -3.27 -8.18
N GLU A 67 15.85 -4.38 -8.12
CA GLU A 67 16.35 -5.71 -8.46
C GLU A 67 16.67 -5.81 -9.95
N ALA A 68 15.77 -5.33 -10.82
CA ALA A 68 16.00 -5.29 -12.26
C ALA A 68 17.20 -4.41 -12.66
N GLY A 69 17.48 -3.34 -11.90
CA GLY A 69 18.67 -2.50 -12.11
C GLY A 69 19.98 -3.13 -11.61
N ALA A 70 19.92 -4.10 -10.70
CA ALA A 70 21.10 -4.77 -10.15
C ALA A 70 21.63 -5.89 -11.07
N ASP A 71 20.76 -6.55 -11.84
CA ASP A 71 21.13 -7.61 -12.79
C ASP A 71 21.73 -7.09 -14.11
N GLY A 72 21.62 -5.78 -14.41
CA GLY A 72 22.15 -5.17 -15.64
C GLY A 72 23.65 -4.80 -15.62
N GLY A 73 24.34 -4.97 -14.49
CA GLY A 73 25.72 -4.51 -14.28
C GLY A 73 26.82 -5.56 -14.46
N GLY A 74 26.47 -6.81 -14.77
CA GLY A 74 27.38 -7.97 -14.77
C GLY A 74 27.79 -8.48 -16.15
N ALA A 75 28.09 -7.62 -17.13
CA ALA A 75 28.63 -8.05 -18.41
C ALA A 75 29.58 -7.02 -19.01
N SER A 76 30.81 -6.95 -18.48
CA SER A 76 31.96 -6.40 -19.21
C SER A 76 33.25 -6.93 -18.63
N GLY A 77 34.02 -7.64 -19.47
CA GLY A 77 35.42 -7.97 -19.24
C GLY A 77 35.72 -9.46 -19.30
N GLU A 78 35.83 -10.03 -20.50
CA GLU A 78 37.08 -10.66 -20.97
C GLU A 78 36.82 -11.30 -22.35
N SER A 79 36.94 -10.50 -23.40
CA SER A 79 37.24 -11.00 -24.74
C SER A 79 38.50 -10.30 -25.20
N ASP A 80 39.63 -10.61 -24.56
CA ASP A 80 40.93 -10.30 -25.15
C ASP A 80 41.37 -11.50 -26.00
N GLY A 81 41.55 -11.20 -27.28
CA GLY A 81 41.86 -12.15 -28.30
C GLY A 81 43.26 -12.74 -28.10
N ARG A 82 43.36 -14.06 -28.28
CA ARG A 82 44.56 -14.62 -28.90
C ARG A 82 44.24 -14.93 -30.34
N ASP A 83 44.37 -13.85 -31.10
CA ASP A 83 44.55 -13.82 -32.54
C ASP A 83 45.64 -14.81 -32.96
N ALA A 84 45.39 -15.43 -34.10
CA ALA A 84 46.27 -16.35 -34.76
C ALA A 84 47.65 -15.72 -34.99
N ARG A 85 48.72 -16.41 -34.59
CA ARG A 85 50.05 -16.24 -35.20
C ARG A 85 50.76 -17.58 -35.22
N ASP A 86 51.05 -18.02 -36.45
CA ASP A 86 52.16 -18.89 -36.88
C ASP A 86 52.31 -20.25 -36.19
N ALA A 87 52.69 -21.35 -36.83
CA ALA A 87 52.95 -21.78 -38.20
C ALA A 87 53.36 -23.25 -38.03
#